data_AF-A0A7C4SJ25-F1
#
_entry.id   AF-A0A7C4SJ25-F1
#
_cell.length_a   1.000
_cell.length_b   1.000
_cell.length_c   1.000
_cell.angle_alpha   90.00
_cell.angle_beta   90.00
_cell.angle_gamma   90.00
#
_symmetry.space_group_name_H-M   'P 1'
#
loop_
_entity.id
_entity.type
_entity.pdbx_description
1 polymer ?
#
loop_
_entity_poly.entity_id
_entity_poly.type
_entity_poly.pdbx_seq_one_letter_code
_entity_poly.pdbx_strand_id
1 'polypeptide(L)'
;MPLQKVISISTKKTLVLSVESGNIVSSKIVEDELEEVVKKIVVEVLPKWSPKTSDLIAMKYEHEITLRLPLSKELYETLSKYGLSRKSSSEVIARLPVYVISYENRWVGEDLIDEKVYVISPYINDEIKNDVELLAIDLTSPAEEEE
;
A
#
# COMPACT_ATOMS: atom_id res chain seq x y z
N MET A 1 39.79 -14.37 18.58
CA MET A 1 38.87 -14.51 17.43
C MET A 1 37.54 -13.92 17.84
N PRO A 2 37.02 -12.87 17.19
CA PRO A 2 35.67 -12.41 17.48
C PRO A 2 34.67 -13.17 16.60
N LEU A 3 33.64 -13.73 17.24
CA LEU A 3 32.48 -14.31 16.55
C LEU A 3 31.81 -13.22 15.70
N GLN A 4 31.72 -13.47 14.40
CA GLN A 4 30.90 -12.68 13.50
C GLN A 4 29.44 -12.83 13.93
N LYS A 5 28.87 -11.73 14.41
CA LYS A 5 27.45 -11.57 14.64
C LYS A 5 26.79 -11.73 13.26
N VAL A 6 26.07 -12.84 13.05
CA VAL A 6 25.21 -13.00 11.89
C VAL A 6 24.13 -11.92 12.02
N ILE A 7 24.30 -10.83 11.29
CA ILE A 7 23.26 -9.83 11.10
C ILE A 7 22.21 -10.53 10.25
N SER A 8 21.11 -10.95 10.86
CA SER A 8 19.91 -11.29 10.13
C SER A 8 19.46 -10.01 9.43
N ILE A 9 19.81 -9.85 8.15
CA ILE A 9 19.29 -8.79 7.31
C ILE A 9 17.83 -9.17 7.06
N SER A 10 16.92 -8.64 7.89
CA SER A 10 15.51 -8.59 7.53
C SER A 10 15.41 -7.57 6.41
N THR A 11 15.55 -8.01 5.15
CA THR A 11 15.36 -7.14 3.99
C THR A 11 13.89 -6.72 3.99
N LYS A 12 13.60 -5.49 4.42
CA LYS A 12 12.24 -4.93 4.33
C LYS A 12 11.97 -4.68 2.85
N LYS A 13 10.90 -5.27 2.34
CA LYS A 13 10.43 -5.07 0.96
C LYS A 13 9.16 -4.25 1.01
N THR A 14 9.08 -3.25 0.15
CA THR A 14 7.96 -2.33 0.04
C THR A 14 7.37 -2.43 -1.36
N LEU A 15 6.06 -2.63 -1.44
CA LEU A 15 5.30 -2.56 -2.68
C LEU A 15 5.02 -1.08 -2.98
N VAL A 16 5.28 -0.68 -4.22
CA VAL A 16 4.96 0.65 -4.75
C VAL A 16 4.13 0.46 -6.02
N LEU A 17 2.89 0.91 -5.97
CA LEU A 17 1.98 0.96 -7.09
C LEU A 17 1.84 2.42 -7.53
N SER A 18 1.86 2.66 -8.84
CA SER A 18 1.41 3.90 -9.44
C SER A 18 0.12 3.59 -10.17
N VAL A 19 -0.93 4.34 -9.88
CA VAL A 19 -2.27 4.12 -10.41
C VAL A 19 -2.76 5.40 -11.07
N GLU A 20 -3.35 5.26 -12.24
CA GLU A 20 -3.95 6.33 -13.03
C GLU A 20 -5.37 5.92 -13.43
N SER A 21 -6.38 6.62 -12.91
CA SER A 21 -7.80 6.44 -13.23
C SER A 21 -8.25 4.97 -13.23
N GLY A 22 -8.03 4.27 -12.12
CA GLY A 22 -8.37 2.85 -11.95
C GLY A 22 -7.42 1.87 -12.64
N ASN A 23 -6.30 2.32 -13.21
CA ASN A 23 -5.35 1.45 -13.90
C ASN A 23 -3.97 1.48 -13.24
N ILE A 24 -3.42 0.30 -12.91
CA ILE A 24 -2.04 0.18 -12.41
C ILE A 24 -1.07 0.40 -13.57
N VAL A 25 -0.44 1.57 -13.60
CA VAL A 25 0.58 1.92 -14.61
C VAL A 25 1.97 1.38 -14.25
N SER A 26 2.22 1.11 -12.97
CA SER A 26 3.47 0.48 -12.50
C SER A 26 3.27 -0.25 -11.18
N SER A 27 3.88 -1.43 -11.05
CA SER A 27 3.93 -2.25 -9.82
C SER A 27 5.38 -2.67 -9.56
N LYS A 28 5.97 -2.19 -8.46
CA LYS A 28 7.39 -2.41 -8.13
C LYS A 28 7.57 -2.85 -6.69
N ILE A 29 8.54 -3.73 -6.47
CA ILE A 29 9.01 -4.10 -5.13
C ILE A 29 10.36 -3.43 -4.91
N VAL A 30 10.45 -2.61 -3.88
CA VAL A 30 11.64 -1.86 -3.49
C VAL A 30 12.21 -2.47 -2.21
N GLU A 31 13.51 -2.77 -2.21
CA GLU A 31 14.22 -3.28 -1.02
C GLU A 31 14.61 -2.13 -0.08
N ASP A 32 13.62 -1.60 0.62
CA ASP A 32 13.79 -0.50 1.56
C ASP A 32 12.64 -0.45 2.60
N GLU A 33 12.85 0.29 3.67
CA GLU A 33 11.86 0.53 4.71
C GLU A 33 10.67 1.36 4.19
N LEU A 34 9.46 0.98 4.59
CA LEU A 34 8.20 1.56 4.13
C LEU A 34 8.20 3.09 4.25
N GLU A 35 8.57 3.62 5.41
CA GLU A 35 8.58 5.05 5.70
C GLU A 35 9.59 5.82 4.84
N GLU A 36 10.73 5.20 4.52
CA GLU A 36 11.74 5.81 3.66
C GLU A 36 11.30 5.81 2.19
N VAL A 37 10.62 4.75 1.74
CA VAL A 37 10.01 4.71 0.40
C VAL A 37 8.92 5.77 0.27
N VAL A 38 8.04 5.92 1.26
CA VAL A 38 6.99 6.96 1.24
C VAL A 38 7.60 8.34 1.05
N LYS A 39 8.62 8.71 1.84
CA LYS A 39 9.31 10.01 1.71
C LYS A 39 9.92 10.19 0.32
N LYS A 40 10.57 9.16 -0.21
CA LYS A 40 11.17 9.19 -1.56
C LYS A 40 10.12 9.42 -2.64
N ILE A 41 8.96 8.75 -2.54
CA ILE A 41 7.86 8.94 -3.50
C ILE A 41 7.27 10.35 -3.39
N VAL A 42 7.09 10.90 -2.18
CA VAL A 42 6.64 12.29 -2.03
C VAL A 42 7.61 13.24 -2.75
N VAL A 43 8.92 13.08 -2.58
CA VAL A 43 9.93 13.90 -3.27
C VAL A 43 9.88 13.70 -4.80
N GLU A 44 9.68 12.47 -5.28
CA GLU A 44 9.53 12.17 -6.72
C GLU A 44 8.28 12.83 -7.33
N VAL A 45 7.22 12.96 -6.54
CA VAL A 45 5.93 13.52 -6.95
C VAL A 45 5.95 15.04 -7.06
N LEU A 46 6.69 15.74 -6.19
CA LEU A 46 6.74 17.21 -6.16
C LEU A 46 6.94 17.90 -7.53
N PRO A 47 7.85 17.45 -8.43
CA PRO A 47 7.99 18.06 -9.74
C PRO A 47 6.86 17.73 -10.74
N LYS A 48 6.08 16.68 -10.49
CA LYS A 48 4.92 16.27 -11.33
C LYS A 48 3.63 16.97 -10.90
N TRP A 49 3.52 17.28 -9.61
CA TRP A 49 2.34 17.92 -9.03
C TRP A 49 2.17 19.37 -9.48
N SER A 50 0.93 19.74 -9.83
CA SER A 50 0.55 21.12 -10.13
C SER A 50 -0.31 21.69 -9.00
N PRO A 51 0.23 22.61 -8.17
CA PRO A 51 -0.54 23.25 -7.10
C PRO A 51 -1.64 24.20 -7.63
N LYS A 52 -1.69 24.44 -8.94
CA LYS A 52 -2.74 25.27 -9.57
C LYS A 52 -4.04 24.50 -9.80
N THR A 53 -3.96 23.17 -9.88
CA THR A 53 -5.05 22.33 -10.40
C THR A 53 -5.43 21.18 -9.49
N SER A 54 -4.59 20.84 -8.51
CA SER A 54 -4.77 19.67 -7.66
C SER A 54 -4.14 19.89 -6.28
N ASP A 55 -4.67 19.23 -5.27
CA ASP A 55 -4.04 19.14 -3.96
C ASP A 55 -2.93 18.07 -3.97
N LEU A 56 -1.95 18.18 -3.07
CA LEU A 56 -1.00 17.10 -2.78
C LEU A 56 -1.34 16.50 -1.43
N ILE A 57 -1.78 15.25 -1.42
CA ILE A 57 -2.31 14.59 -0.24
C ILE A 57 -1.50 13.33 0.02
N ALA A 58 -0.97 13.19 1.24
CA ALA A 58 -0.31 11.99 1.71
C ALA A 58 -1.10 11.43 2.90
N MET A 59 -1.79 10.31 2.68
CA MET A 59 -2.64 9.66 3.68
C MET A 59 -2.03 8.33 4.11
N LYS A 60 -2.24 7.98 5.38
CA LYS A 60 -1.93 6.66 5.95
C LYS A 60 -3.21 6.09 6.55
N TYR A 61 -3.50 4.83 6.24
CA TYR A 61 -4.56 4.08 6.91
C TYR A 61 -4.15 2.62 7.10
N GLU A 62 -4.94 1.90 7.89
CA GLU A 62 -4.80 0.45 8.07
C GLU A 62 -5.78 -0.27 7.13
N HIS A 63 -5.25 -1.07 6.22
CA HIS A 63 -6.04 -1.92 5.34
C HIS A 63 -6.17 -3.32 5.95
N GLU A 64 -7.40 -3.80 6.11
CA GLU A 64 -7.69 -5.13 6.62
C GLU A 64 -7.62 -6.18 5.51
N ILE A 65 -6.65 -7.08 5.60
CA ILE A 65 -6.56 -8.27 4.73
C ILE A 65 -7.15 -9.48 5.45
N THR A 66 -7.96 -10.27 4.74
CA THR A 66 -8.53 -11.53 5.26
C THR A 66 -7.80 -12.70 4.61
N LEU A 67 -7.21 -13.57 5.43
CA LEU A 67 -6.46 -14.74 4.96
C LEU A 67 -7.07 -16.04 5.48
N ARG A 68 -6.98 -17.09 4.66
CA ARG A 68 -7.45 -18.44 5.02
C ARG A 68 -6.42 -19.18 5.87
N LEU A 69 -6.91 -19.94 6.84
CA LEU A 69 -6.12 -20.86 7.65
C LEU A 69 -5.97 -22.23 6.95
N PRO A 70 -4.85 -22.95 7.19
CA PRO A 70 -3.72 -22.59 8.05
C PRO A 70 -2.72 -21.65 7.36
N LEU A 71 -2.13 -20.71 8.11
CA LEU A 71 -1.01 -19.92 7.62
C LEU A 71 0.30 -20.73 7.68
N SER A 72 1.21 -20.49 6.74
CA SER A 72 2.59 -20.96 6.88
C SER A 72 3.26 -20.27 8.08
N LYS A 73 4.28 -20.92 8.66
CA LYS A 73 5.02 -20.37 9.81
C LYS A 73 5.62 -19.00 9.49
N GLU A 74 6.24 -18.88 8.33
CA GLU A 74 6.88 -17.64 7.85
C GLU A 74 5.85 -16.51 7.67
N LEU A 75 4.70 -16.83 7.09
CA LEU A 75 3.61 -15.86 6.90
C LEU A 75 3.03 -15.41 8.24
N TYR A 76 2.83 -16.34 9.18
CA TYR A 76 2.40 -16.01 10.53
C TYR A 76 3.39 -15.10 11.26
N GLU A 77 4.69 -15.42 11.23
CA GLU A 77 5.73 -14.61 11.87
C GLU A 77 5.76 -13.19 11.28
N THR A 78 5.61 -13.07 9.96
CA THR A 78 5.55 -11.77 9.28
C THR A 78 4.30 -10.98 9.68
N LEU A 79 3.13 -11.61 9.63
CA LEU A 79 1.85 -10.97 9.90
C LEU A 79 1.58 -10.68 11.37
N SER A 80 2.24 -11.38 12.30
CA SER A 80 2.11 -11.14 13.74
C SER A 80 2.40 -9.69 14.14
N LYS A 81 3.21 -8.99 13.34
CA LYS A 81 3.57 -7.57 13.51
C LYS A 81 2.45 -6.60 13.09
N TYR A 82 1.44 -7.10 12.38
CA TYR A 82 0.32 -6.35 11.81
C TYR A 82 -1.02 -6.68 12.50
N GLY A 83 -0.98 -7.04 13.78
CA GLY A 83 -2.19 -7.23 14.58
C GLY A 83 -3.07 -8.39 14.12
N LEU A 84 -2.49 -9.57 13.90
CA LEU A 84 -3.25 -10.78 13.56
C LEU A 84 -4.37 -11.04 14.57
N SER A 85 -5.59 -11.17 14.06
CA SER A 85 -6.78 -11.48 14.84
C SER A 85 -7.61 -12.55 14.15
N ARG A 86 -8.37 -13.32 14.93
CA ARG A 86 -9.21 -14.39 14.38
C ARG A 86 -10.54 -13.79 13.92
N LYS A 87 -10.89 -14.01 12.66
CA LYS A 87 -12.19 -13.61 12.09
C LYS A 87 -13.22 -14.72 12.22
N SER A 88 -12.81 -15.96 11.94
CA SER A 88 -13.68 -17.14 11.99
C SER A 88 -12.89 -18.41 12.35
N SER A 89 -13.53 -19.57 12.27
CA SER A 89 -12.85 -20.85 12.47
C SER A 89 -11.77 -21.10 11.41
N SER A 90 -11.95 -20.56 10.20
CA SER A 90 -11.10 -20.80 9.02
C SER A 90 -10.36 -19.55 8.52
N GLU A 91 -10.50 -18.39 9.15
CA GLU A 91 -9.94 -17.12 8.66
C GLU A 91 -9.36 -16.25 9.76
N VAL A 92 -8.36 -15.46 9.38
CA VAL A 92 -7.72 -14.44 10.21
C VAL A 92 -7.67 -13.11 9.46
N ILE A 93 -7.61 -12.01 10.21
CA ILE A 93 -7.41 -10.65 9.70
C ILE A 93 -6.04 -10.15 10.14
N ALA A 94 -5.34 -9.45 9.24
CA ALA A 94 -4.20 -8.61 9.57
C ALA A 94 -4.44 -7.17 9.06
N ARG A 95 -3.81 -6.18 9.72
CA ARG A 95 -3.96 -4.75 9.46
C ARG A 95 -2.67 -4.17 8.92
N LEU A 96 -2.62 -4.01 7.60
CA LEU A 96 -1.44 -3.51 6.91
C LEU A 96 -1.46 -1.99 6.82
N PRO A 97 -0.37 -1.30 7.18
CA PRO A 97 -0.26 0.13 6.89
C PRO A 97 -0.17 0.33 5.37
N VAL A 98 -1.11 1.10 4.83
CA VAL A 98 -1.11 1.53 3.44
C VAL A 98 -1.00 3.05 3.41
N TYR A 99 -0.11 3.55 2.55
CA TYR A 99 0.03 4.96 2.26
C TYR A 99 -0.49 5.26 0.86
N VAL A 100 -1.21 6.36 0.72
CA VAL A 100 -1.69 6.88 -0.56
C VAL A 100 -1.14 8.28 -0.74
N ILE A 101 -0.44 8.51 -1.85
CA ILE A 101 0.06 9.83 -2.24
C ILE A 101 -0.69 10.24 -3.50
N SER A 102 -1.71 11.09 -3.33
CA SER A 102 -2.47 11.68 -4.43
C SER A 102 -1.86 13.00 -4.86
N TYR A 103 -1.65 13.16 -6.16
CA TYR A 103 -0.98 14.33 -6.73
C TYR A 103 -1.62 14.87 -8.01
N GLU A 104 -2.68 14.21 -8.46
CA GLU A 104 -3.60 14.72 -9.48
C GLU A 104 -4.99 14.29 -9.03
N ASN A 105 -5.78 15.26 -8.61
CA ASN A 105 -7.12 15.08 -8.05
C ASN A 105 -7.95 16.33 -8.33
N ARG A 106 -9.27 16.18 -8.26
CA ARG A 106 -10.22 17.29 -8.43
C ARG A 106 -11.43 17.11 -7.55
N TRP A 107 -11.98 18.23 -7.12
CA TRP A 107 -13.27 18.26 -6.46
C TRP A 107 -14.39 18.12 -7.47
N VAL A 108 -15.27 17.15 -7.27
CA VAL A 108 -16.51 16.95 -8.02
C VAL A 108 -17.65 16.99 -7.01
N GLY A 109 -18.30 18.16 -6.89
CA GLY A 109 -19.26 18.39 -5.80
C GLY A 109 -18.55 18.46 -4.45
N GLU A 110 -18.92 17.57 -3.54
CA GLU A 110 -18.31 17.43 -2.20
C GLU A 110 -17.23 16.34 -2.15
N ASP A 111 -17.07 15.57 -3.23
CA ASP A 111 -16.13 14.45 -3.29
C ASP A 111 -14.82 14.86 -3.94
N LEU A 112 -13.71 14.32 -3.41
CA LEU A 112 -12.41 14.41 -4.04
C LEU A 112 -12.18 13.17 -4.89
N ILE A 113 -12.04 13.36 -6.20
CA ILE A 113 -11.72 12.29 -7.13
C ILE A 113 -10.22 12.27 -7.37
N ASP A 114 -9.58 11.18 -6.96
CA ASP A 114 -8.17 10.92 -7.17
C ASP A 114 -7.92 10.33 -8.56
N GLU A 115 -7.19 11.05 -9.42
CA GLU A 115 -6.88 10.59 -10.78
C GLU A 115 -5.54 9.89 -10.84
N LYS A 116 -4.51 10.44 -10.18
CA LYS A 116 -3.18 9.81 -10.12
C LYS A 116 -2.69 9.73 -8.69
N VAL A 117 -2.39 8.50 -8.29
CA VAL A 117 -1.92 8.20 -6.94
C VAL A 117 -0.74 7.23 -6.98
N TYR A 118 0.06 7.29 -5.93
CA TYR A 118 0.89 6.16 -5.53
C TYR A 118 0.27 5.45 -4.34
N VAL A 119 0.20 4.12 -4.38
CA VAL A 119 -0.18 3.27 -3.25
C VAL A 119 1.03 2.49 -2.78
N ILE A 120 1.35 2.59 -1.49
CA ILE A 120 2.59 2.08 -0.91
C ILE A 120 2.29 1.25 0.33
N SER A 121 2.80 0.03 0.39
CA SER A 121 2.56 -0.90 1.51
C SER A 121 3.73 -1.86 1.72
N PRO A 122 3.82 -2.57 2.86
CA PRO A 122 4.74 -3.68 3.00
C PRO A 122 4.48 -4.75 1.93
N TYR A 123 5.53 -5.21 1.26
CA TYR A 123 5.44 -6.42 0.43
C TYR A 123 5.63 -7.66 1.31
N ILE A 124 4.63 -8.55 1.30
CA ILE A 124 4.64 -9.79 2.08
C ILE A 124 4.72 -11.00 1.15
N ASN A 125 3.73 -11.14 0.26
CA ASN A 125 3.68 -12.17 -0.78
C ASN A 125 2.79 -11.69 -1.93
N ASP A 126 2.70 -12.48 -3.00
CA ASP A 126 1.90 -12.12 -4.19
C ASP A 126 0.38 -12.13 -3.93
N GLU A 127 -0.11 -12.94 -3.00
CA GLU A 127 -1.53 -12.95 -2.62
C GLU A 127 -1.95 -11.60 -2.03
N ILE A 128 -1.23 -11.13 -1.01
CA ILE A 128 -1.49 -9.85 -0.35
C ILE A 128 -1.20 -8.68 -1.30
N LYS A 129 -0.19 -8.82 -2.17
CA LYS A 129 0.06 -7.84 -3.23
C LYS A 129 -1.17 -7.67 -4.12
N ASN A 130 -1.80 -8.76 -4.56
CA ASN A 130 -2.99 -8.69 -5.41
C ASN A 130 -4.16 -8.01 -4.68
N ASP A 131 -4.35 -8.27 -3.38
CA ASP A 131 -5.36 -7.56 -2.58
C ASP A 131 -5.10 -6.04 -2.55
N VAL A 132 -3.85 -5.63 -2.36
CA VAL A 132 -3.46 -4.20 -2.39
C VAL A 132 -3.61 -3.60 -3.79
N GLU A 133 -3.36 -4.37 -4.85
CA GLU A 133 -3.57 -3.94 -6.24
C GLU A 133 -5.06 -3.68 -6.53
N LEU A 134 -5.96 -4.55 -6.06
CA LEU A 134 -7.41 -4.34 -6.17
C LEU A 134 -7.86 -3.09 -5.41
N LEU A 135 -7.42 -2.94 -4.16
CA LEU A 135 -7.66 -1.72 -3.36
C LEU A 135 -7.19 -0.47 -4.10
N ALA A 136 -6.00 -0.51 -4.73
CA ALA A 136 -5.44 0.64 -5.42
C ALA A 136 -6.24 1.05 -6.66
N ILE A 137 -6.80 0.07 -7.37
CA ILE A 137 -7.72 0.29 -8.50
C ILE A 137 -8.99 0.98 -7.99
N ASP A 138 -9.59 0.45 -6.92
CA ASP A 138 -10.85 0.96 -6.37
C ASP A 138 -10.73 2.43 -5.91
N LEU A 139 -9.59 2.82 -5.32
CA LEU A 139 -9.34 4.18 -4.84
C LEU A 139 -9.40 5.27 -5.94
N THR A 140 -9.14 4.92 -7.19
CA THR A 140 -9.09 5.88 -8.31
C THR A 140 -10.09 5.56 -9.41
N SER A 141 -10.97 4.60 -9.15
CA SER A 141 -12.08 4.30 -10.04
C SER A 141 -13.17 5.33 -9.81
N PRO A 142 -13.73 5.96 -10.86
CA PRO A 142 -14.87 6.85 -10.70
C PRO A 142 -16.01 6.04 -10.06
N ALA A 143 -16.62 6.60 -9.00
CA ALA A 143 -17.84 6.02 -8.45
C ALA A 143 -18.85 5.90 -9.59
N GLU A 144 -19.44 4.72 -9.76
CA GLU A 144 -20.58 4.56 -10.67
C GLU A 144 -21.65 5.55 -10.22
N GLU A 145 -21.99 6.53 -11.06
CA GLU A 145 -23.19 7.35 -10.83
C GLU A 145 -24.38 6.38 -10.82
N GLU A 146 -24.97 6.15 -9.65
CA GLU A 146 -26.28 5.50 -9.56
C GLU A 146 -27.29 6.40 -10.32
N GLU A 147 -27.56 6.08 -11.60
CA GLU A 147 -28.64 6.69 -12.40
C GLU A 147 -30.04 6.40 -11.83
#